data_AF-A0A1X7C863-F1
#
_entry.id   AF-A0A1X7C863-F1
#
_cell.length_a   1.000
_cell.length_b   1.000
_cell.length_c   1.000
_cell.angle_alpha   90.00
_cell.angle_beta   90.00
_cell.angle_gamma   90.00
#
_symmetry.space_group_name_H-M   'P 1'
#
loop_
_entity.id
_entity.type
_entity.pdbx_description
1 polymer ?
#
loop_
_entity_poly.entity_id
_entity_poly.type
_entity_poly.pdbx_seq_one_letter_code
_entity_poly.pdbx_strand_id
1 'polypeptide(L)' 'MNIPTPPETPDPNIDDPSLPPPVPEQEPDELPIKPTMPPTVGDPPSEESPVKA' A
#
# COMPACT_ATOMS: atom_id res chain seq x y z
N MET A 1 -3.64 37.35 -20.57
CA MET A 1 -3.07 36.80 -21.83
C MET A 1 -3.54 35.38 -21.93
N ASN A 2 -4.46 35.08 -22.85
CA ASN A 2 -4.99 33.74 -23.03
C ASN A 2 -4.14 33.03 -24.07
N ILE A 3 -3.04 32.43 -23.61
CA ILE A 3 -2.28 31.51 -24.45
C ILE A 3 -3.11 30.23 -24.63
N PRO A 4 -3.40 29.80 -25.86
CA PRO A 4 -4.04 28.50 -26.09
C PRO A 4 -3.14 27.41 -25.51
N THR A 5 -3.71 26.46 -24.78
CA THR A 5 -2.97 25.27 -24.37
C THR A 5 -2.57 24.49 -25.63
N PRO A 6 -1.33 23.96 -25.69
CA PRO A 6 -0.93 23.10 -26.79
C PRO A 6 -1.86 21.87 -26.85
N PRO A 7 -2.05 21.29 -28.05
CA PRO A 7 -2.80 20.05 -28.19
C PRO A 7 -2.11 18.96 -27.37
N GLU A 8 -2.90 18.14 -26.68
CA GLU A 8 -2.40 16.98 -25.96
C GLU A 8 -1.79 15.99 -26.95
N THR A 9 -0.64 15.42 -26.60
CA THR A 9 -0.03 14.35 -27.40
C THR A 9 -0.88 13.09 -27.22
N PRO A 10 -1.34 12.44 -28.31
CA PRO A 10 -2.12 11.22 -28.20
C PRO A 10 -1.40 10.18 -27.35
N ASP A 11 -2.08 9.63 -26.34
CA ASP A 11 -1.53 8.54 -25.54
C ASP A 11 -1.60 7.26 -26.38
N PRO A 12 -0.44 6.66 -26.72
CA PRO A 12 -0.39 5.48 -27.57
C PRO A 12 -1.11 4.26 -26.96
N ASN A 13 -1.45 4.27 -25.67
CA ASN A 13 -2.17 3.21 -24.99
C ASN A 13 -3.66 3.49 -24.79
N ILE A 14 -4.17 4.66 -25.17
CA ILE A 14 -5.57 5.07 -24.90
C ILE A 14 -6.30 5.46 -26.19
N ASP A 15 -5.57 5.91 -27.22
CA ASP A 15 -6.16 6.48 -28.44
C ASP A 15 -6.37 5.50 -29.60
N ASP A 16 -6.04 4.21 -29.45
CA ASP A 16 -6.40 3.20 -30.46
C ASP A 16 -7.86 2.76 -30.23
N PRO A 17 -8.79 3.03 -31.19
CA PRO A 17 -10.22 2.71 -31.03
C PRO A 17 -10.51 1.20 -31.00
N SER A 18 -9.52 0.36 -31.30
CA SER A 18 -9.60 -1.09 -31.16
C SER A 18 -9.24 -1.60 -29.76
N LEU A 19 -8.72 -0.72 -28.88
CA LEU A 19 -8.38 -1.10 -27.53
C LEU A 19 -9.66 -1.43 -26.74
N PRO A 20 -9.64 -2.54 -25.98
CA PRO A 20 -10.75 -2.86 -25.09
C PRO A 20 -10.88 -1.75 -24.03
N PRO A 21 -12.10 -1.49 -23.52
CA PRO A 21 -12.28 -0.54 -22.44
C PRO A 21 -11.39 -0.90 -21.25
N PRO A 22 -10.92 0.10 -20.47
CA PRO A 22 -10.13 -0.17 -19.28
C PRO A 22 -10.93 -1.09 -18.34
N VAL A 23 -10.26 -2.12 -17.83
CA VAL A 23 -10.87 -3.01 -16.83
C VAL A 23 -11.14 -2.17 -15.58
N PRO A 24 -12.33 -2.24 -14.98
CA PRO A 24 -12.60 -1.55 -13.72
C PRO A 24 -11.52 -1.87 -12.70
N GLU A 25 -11.00 -0.84 -12.03
CA GLU A 25 -10.03 -1.03 -10.96
C GLU A 25 -10.69 -1.91 -9.89
N GLN A 26 -10.11 -3.09 -9.67
CA GLN A 26 -10.48 -3.90 -8.53
C GLN A 26 -9.82 -3.27 -7.32
N GLU A 27 -10.63 -2.87 -6.34
CA GLU A 27 -10.12 -2.51 -5.01
C GLU A 27 -9.16 -3.64 -4.58
N PRO A 28 -7.90 -3.32 -4.22
CA PRO A 28 -6.98 -4.36 -3.81
C PRO A 28 -7.61 -5.12 -2.65
N ASP A 29 -7.69 -6.45 -2.76
CA ASP A 29 -8.14 -7.30 -1.67
C ASP A 29 -7.39 -6.89 -0.41
N GLU A 30 -8.12 -6.60 0.68
CA GLU A 30 -7.53 -6.28 1.97
C GLU A 30 -6.59 -7.41 2.37
N LEU A 31 -5.30 -7.24 2.07
CA LEU A 31 -4.28 -8.19 2.47
C LEU A 31 -4.34 -8.29 3.99
N PRO A 32 -4.22 -9.48 4.60
CA PRO A 32 -4.10 -9.60 6.04
C PRO A 32 -2.93 -8.72 6.47
N ILE A 33 -3.23 -7.65 7.21
CA ILE A 33 -2.22 -6.77 7.79
C ILE A 33 -1.41 -7.65 8.73
N LYS A 34 -0.26 -8.13 8.25
CA LYS A 34 0.69 -8.86 9.08
C LYS A 34 1.05 -7.93 10.22
N PRO A 35 0.96 -8.36 11.49
CA PRO A 35 1.38 -7.52 12.61
C PRO A 35 2.80 -7.01 12.35
N THR A 36 2.97 -5.70 12.21
CA THR A 36 4.26 -5.06 11.94
C THR A 36 5.12 -4.95 13.19
N MET A 37 4.64 -5.45 14.32
CA MET A 37 5.40 -5.49 15.57
C MET A 37 6.09 -6.84 15.72
N PRO A 38 7.41 -6.88 15.98
CA PRO A 38 8.03 -8.11 16.45
C PRO A 38 7.32 -8.53 17.74
N PRO A 39 7.10 -9.82 18.00
CA PRO A 39 6.66 -10.24 19.32
C PRO A 39 7.73 -9.74 20.30
N THR A 40 7.34 -8.86 21.22
CA THR A 40 8.20 -8.57 22.37
C THR A 40 8.16 -9.84 23.21
N VAL A 41 9.00 -10.81 22.84
CA VAL A 41 9.41 -11.87 23.75
C VAL A 41 10.26 -11.15 24.79
N GLY A 42 9.59 -10.44 25.71
CA GLY A 42 10.22 -9.83 26.86
C GLY A 42 10.92 -10.94 27.63
N ASP A 43 12.08 -10.60 28.21
CA ASP A 43 12.86 -11.52 29.02
C ASP A 43 11.93 -12.33 29.95
N PRO A 44 12.11 -13.66 30.05
CA PRO A 44 11.33 -14.45 30.98
C PRO A 44 11.45 -13.84 32.39
N PRO A 45 10.39 -13.88 33.21
CA PRO A 45 10.46 -13.35 34.56
C PRO A 45 11.64 -14.03 35.28
N SER A 46 12.57 -13.22 35.79
CA SER A 46 13.70 -13.74 36.57
C SER A 46 13.16 -14.40 37.83
N GLU A 47 13.58 -15.64 38.11
CA GLU A 47 13.18 -16.39 39.33
C GLU A 47 13.84 -15.87 40.61
N GLU A 48 14.42 -14.66 40.59
CA GLU A 48 14.86 -14.01 41.82
C GLU A 48 13.60 -13.56 42.59
N SER A 49 13.08 -14.48 43.39
CA SER A 49 12.09 -14.18 44.42
C SER A 49 12.59 -12.96 45.20
N PRO A 50 11.73 -11.95 45.50
CA PRO A 50 12.16 -10.82 46.31
C PRO A 50 12.67 -11.39 47.63
N VAL A 51 13.98 -11.32 47.87
CA VAL A 51 14.56 -11.67 49.17
C VAL A 51 13.90 -10.76 50.19
N LYS A 52 12.97 -11.32 50.96
CA LYS A 52 12.34 -10.63 52.06
C LYS A 52 13.19 -10.85 53.31
N ALA A 53 14.20 -10.03 53.50
CA ALA A 53 14.80 -9.65 54.79
C ALA A 53 15.99 -8.70 54.57
#